data_AF-A0A0G2G0Y8-F1
#
_entry.id   AF-A0A0G2G0Y8-F1
#
_cell.length_a   1.000
_cell.length_b   1.000
_cell.length_c   1.000
_cell.angle_alpha   90.00
_cell.angle_beta   90.00
_cell.angle_gamma   90.00
#
_symmetry.space_group_name_H-M   'P 1'
#
loop_
_entity.id
_entity.type
_entity.pdbx_description
1 polymer ?
#
loop_
_entity_poly.entity_id
_entity_poly.type
_entity_poly.pdbx_seq_one_letter_code
_entity_poly.pdbx_strand_id
1 'polypeptide(L)'
;MRFTSVFALALPALGMAQSVNTTLVTTTTSAAQPSVTPDYLAICESQASSYAQNCPQCLYRCIGSSAVEQCYWSTFFSVNSIQAQCEARGGWNCKQTALAAVCPGPSA
;
A
#
# COMPACT_ATOMS: atom_id res chain seq x y z
N MET A 1 -27.86 31.71 36.35
CA MET A 1 -27.89 30.24 36.29
C MET A 1 -26.48 29.77 35.97
N ARG A 2 -25.92 28.85 36.77
CA ARG A 2 -24.58 28.26 36.58
C ARG A 2 -24.73 27.00 35.74
N PHE A 3 -23.87 26.80 34.75
CA PHE A 3 -23.66 25.47 34.17
C PHE A 3 -22.17 25.21 34.01
N THR A 4 -21.62 24.62 35.06
CA THR A 4 -20.35 23.90 35.09
C THR A 4 -20.57 22.56 34.40
N SER A 5 -19.70 22.15 33.48
CA SER A 5 -19.65 20.77 33.01
C SER A 5 -18.22 20.43 32.59
N VAL A 6 -17.49 19.80 33.51
CA VAL A 6 -16.18 19.20 33.26
C VAL A 6 -16.43 17.77 32.80
N PHE A 7 -16.10 17.46 31.55
CA PHE A 7 -16.09 16.08 31.05
C PHE A 7 -14.86 15.36 31.60
N ALA A 8 -15.08 14.48 32.59
CA ALA A 8 -14.11 13.48 33.00
C ALA A 8 -14.25 12.26 32.08
N LEU A 9 -13.29 12.06 31.17
CA LEU A 9 -13.19 10.86 30.37
C LEU A 9 -12.32 9.85 31.13
N ALA A 10 -12.99 8.87 31.75
CA ALA A 10 -12.38 7.70 32.35
C ALA A 10 -11.78 6.81 31.25
N LEU A 11 -10.48 6.52 31.34
CA LEU A 11 -9.83 5.52 30.48
C LEU A 11 -10.20 4.11 30.99
N PRO A 12 -10.64 3.19 30.10
CA PRO A 12 -10.79 1.79 30.46
C PRO A 12 -9.42 1.13 30.67
N ALA A 13 -9.29 0.43 31.80
CA ALA A 13 -8.15 -0.39 32.15
C ALA A 13 -7.97 -1.54 31.15
N LEU A 14 -6.79 -1.64 30.53
CA LEU A 14 -6.38 -2.80 29.75
C LEU A 14 -5.94 -3.90 30.72
N GLY A 15 -6.79 -4.92 30.84
CA GLY A 15 -6.50 -6.15 31.58
C GLY A 15 -6.23 -7.34 30.64
N MET A 16 -5.22 -8.11 31.02
CA MET A 16 -5.01 -9.56 30.77
C MET A 16 -4.51 -10.02 29.40
N ALA A 17 -3.31 -10.60 29.38
CA ALA A 17 -3.05 -11.83 28.62
C ALA A 17 -1.97 -12.66 29.33
N GLN A 18 -2.34 -13.89 29.66
CA GLN A 18 -1.61 -14.86 30.47
C GLN A 18 -0.48 -15.50 29.63
N SER A 19 0.73 -15.53 30.17
CA SER A 19 1.86 -16.26 29.60
C SER A 19 1.66 -17.77 29.79
N VAL A 20 1.24 -18.45 28.72
CA VAL A 20 1.19 -19.91 28.66
C VAL A 20 2.47 -20.39 27.98
N ASN A 21 3.35 -21.01 28.77
CA ASN A 21 4.60 -21.59 28.30
C ASN A 21 4.31 -22.97 27.70
N THR A 22 4.01 -23.04 26.40
CA THR A 22 3.87 -24.30 25.66
C THR A 22 5.19 -24.58 24.93
N THR A 23 5.95 -25.54 25.45
CA THR A 23 7.13 -26.10 24.76
C THR A 23 6.66 -26.92 23.55
N LEU A 24 6.64 -26.30 22.37
CA LEU A 24 6.44 -27.00 21.11
C LEU A 24 7.79 -27.53 20.62
N VAL A 25 7.95 -28.86 20.60
CA VAL A 25 9.05 -29.50 19.87
C VAL A 25 8.74 -29.36 18.38
N THR A 26 9.28 -28.33 17.74
CA THR A 26 9.11 -28.10 16.31
C THR A 26 10.22 -28.81 15.54
N THR A 27 9.87 -29.94 14.95
CA THR A 27 10.69 -30.65 13.95
C THR A 27 11.00 -29.68 12.80
N THR A 28 12.28 -29.30 12.66
CA THR A 28 12.74 -28.40 11.59
C THR A 28 12.91 -29.19 10.30
N THR A 29 11.80 -29.52 9.64
CA THR A 29 11.85 -29.92 8.24
C THR A 29 12.06 -28.64 7.42
N SER A 30 13.28 -28.39 6.98
CA SER A 30 13.56 -27.35 5.97
C SER A 30 12.90 -27.77 4.65
N ALA A 31 11.63 -27.43 4.48
CA ALA A 31 11.00 -27.43 3.18
C ALA A 31 11.61 -26.27 2.40
N ALA A 32 12.35 -26.58 1.32
CA ALA A 32 12.72 -25.57 0.34
C ALA A 32 11.41 -25.02 -0.24
N GLN A 33 11.03 -23.83 0.21
CA GLN A 33 9.84 -23.14 -0.29
C GLN A 33 10.07 -22.88 -1.79
N PRO A 34 9.16 -23.31 -2.69
CA PRO A 34 9.28 -22.94 -4.09
C PRO A 34 9.37 -21.42 -4.18
N SER A 35 10.39 -20.91 -4.88
CA SER A 35 10.50 -19.49 -5.19
C SER A 35 9.38 -19.16 -6.16
N VAL A 36 8.21 -18.81 -5.61
CA VAL A 36 7.11 -18.27 -6.40
C VAL A 36 7.51 -16.86 -6.74
N THR A 37 8.09 -16.68 -7.94
CA THR A 37 8.31 -15.34 -8.48
C THR A 37 6.96 -14.64 -8.53
N PRO A 38 6.80 -13.46 -7.90
CA PRO A 38 5.53 -12.75 -7.93
C PRO A 38 5.13 -12.41 -9.37
N ASP A 39 3.86 -12.59 -9.71
CA ASP A 39 3.32 -12.05 -10.97
C ASP A 39 3.14 -10.54 -10.81
N TYR A 40 4.22 -9.80 -11.01
CA TYR A 40 4.26 -8.36 -10.83
C TYR A 40 3.25 -7.61 -11.71
N LEU A 41 2.90 -8.15 -12.89
CA LEU A 41 1.92 -7.53 -13.77
C LEU A 41 0.51 -7.71 -13.19
N ALA A 42 0.12 -8.94 -12.86
CA ALA A 42 -1.20 -9.21 -12.27
C ALA A 42 -1.40 -8.47 -10.94
N ILE A 43 -0.36 -8.41 -10.10
CA ILE A 43 -0.39 -7.65 -8.85
C ILE A 43 -0.54 -6.16 -9.13
N CYS A 44 0.22 -5.62 -10.09
CA CYS A 44 0.07 -4.23 -10.48
C CYS A 44 -1.36 -3.93 -10.94
N GLU A 45 -1.91 -4.72 -11.87
CA GLU A 45 -3.25 -4.51 -12.43
C GLU A 45 -4.33 -4.55 -11.35
N SER A 46 -4.20 -5.47 -10.40
CA SER A 46 -5.09 -5.57 -9.23
C SER A 46 -5.06 -4.32 -8.36
N GLN A 47 -3.89 -3.72 -8.15
CA GLN A 47 -3.73 -2.53 -7.29
C GLN A 47 -3.96 -1.21 -8.03
N ALA A 48 -3.77 -1.19 -9.36
CA ALA A 48 -3.84 0.01 -10.18
C ALA A 48 -5.26 0.47 -10.48
N SER A 49 -6.27 -0.41 -10.39
CA SER A 49 -7.68 -0.07 -10.65
C SER A 49 -7.86 0.63 -12.01
N SER A 50 -8.29 1.89 -12.05
CA SER A 50 -8.46 2.70 -13.28
C SER A 50 -7.17 2.95 -14.08
N TYR A 51 -6.00 2.63 -13.50
CA TYR A 51 -4.68 2.74 -14.13
C TYR A 51 -4.11 1.38 -14.57
N ALA A 52 -4.87 0.28 -14.52
CA ALA A 52 -4.36 -1.06 -14.88
C ALA A 52 -3.64 -1.10 -16.24
N GLN A 53 -4.17 -0.41 -17.25
CA GLN A 53 -3.56 -0.31 -18.58
C GLN A 53 -2.18 0.37 -18.59
N ASN A 54 -1.85 1.12 -17.55
CA ASN A 54 -0.59 1.83 -17.39
C ASN A 54 0.43 1.06 -16.54
N CYS A 55 0.08 -0.14 -16.05
CA CYS A 55 0.98 -1.01 -15.30
C CYS A 55 2.32 -1.30 -15.99
N PRO A 56 2.38 -1.56 -17.31
CA PRO A 56 3.65 -1.77 -18.01
C PRO A 56 4.64 -0.60 -17.83
N GLN A 57 4.13 0.62 -17.66
CA GLN A 57 4.96 1.82 -17.48
C GLN A 57 5.49 1.95 -16.04
N CYS A 58 4.79 1.39 -15.05
CA CYS A 58 5.13 1.49 -13.63
C CYS A 58 5.79 0.23 -13.06
N LEU A 59 5.84 -0.86 -13.85
CA LEU A 59 6.17 -2.21 -13.39
C LEU A 59 7.54 -2.28 -12.70
N TYR A 60 8.54 -1.59 -13.25
CA TYR A 60 9.91 -1.60 -12.73
C TYR A 60 10.04 -1.08 -11.29
N ARG A 61 9.09 -0.26 -10.79
CA ARG A 61 9.21 0.42 -9.49
C ARG A 61 9.16 -0.53 -8.30
N CYS A 62 8.46 -1.66 -8.45
CA CYS A 62 8.16 -2.56 -7.34
C CYS A 62 8.75 -3.97 -7.50
N ILE A 63 9.55 -4.20 -8.56
CA ILE A 63 10.27 -5.46 -8.77
C ILE A 63 11.27 -5.65 -7.62
N GLY A 64 11.30 -6.84 -7.05
CA GLY A 64 12.18 -7.17 -5.91
C GLY A 64 11.73 -6.62 -4.55
N SER A 65 10.63 -5.88 -4.48
CA SER A 65 10.05 -5.46 -3.19
C SER A 65 9.49 -6.67 -2.43
N SER A 66 9.68 -6.73 -1.12
CA SER A 66 9.04 -7.72 -0.24
C SER A 66 7.56 -7.42 0.03
N ALA A 67 7.09 -6.22 -0.32
CA ALA A 67 5.71 -5.75 -0.15
C ALA A 67 5.17 -5.21 -1.48
N VAL A 68 5.16 -6.06 -2.51
CA VAL A 68 4.82 -5.69 -3.91
C VAL A 68 3.44 -5.04 -4.02
N GLU A 69 2.42 -5.62 -3.38
CA GLU A 69 1.05 -5.09 -3.39
C GLU A 69 0.98 -3.67 -2.82
N GLN A 70 1.55 -3.45 -1.64
CA GLN A 70 1.58 -2.12 -1.03
C GLN A 70 2.40 -1.12 -1.85
N CYS A 71 3.48 -1.56 -2.49
CA CYS A 71 4.29 -0.73 -3.37
C CYS A 71 3.47 -0.22 -4.57
N TYR A 72 2.74 -1.11 -5.26
CA TYR A 72 1.88 -0.69 -6.37
C TYR A 72 0.69 0.14 -5.90
N TRP A 73 0.04 -0.25 -4.81
CA TRP A 73 -1.04 0.53 -4.22
C TRP A 73 -0.60 1.96 -3.92
N SER A 74 0.54 2.14 -3.24
CA SER A 74 1.11 3.47 -2.93
C SER A 74 1.48 4.25 -4.19
N THR A 75 2.00 3.56 -5.21
CA THR A 75 2.31 4.14 -6.52
C THR A 75 1.06 4.74 -7.16
N PHE A 76 0.00 3.96 -7.34
CA PHE A 76 -1.22 4.43 -8.00
C PHE A 76 -2.03 5.38 -7.11
N PHE A 77 -1.92 5.28 -5.79
CA PHE A 77 -2.44 6.29 -4.88
C PHE A 77 -1.79 7.67 -5.13
N SER A 78 -0.47 7.70 -5.34
CA SER A 78 0.27 8.92 -5.68
C SER A 78 -0.15 9.48 -7.05
N VAL A 79 -0.30 8.60 -8.05
CA VAL A 79 -0.80 9.00 -9.38
C VAL A 79 -2.18 9.64 -9.26
N ASN A 80 -3.10 8.99 -8.55
CA ASN A 80 -4.46 9.51 -8.36
C ASN A 80 -4.46 10.87 -7.63
N SER A 81 -3.63 11.02 -6.60
CA SER A 81 -3.50 12.30 -5.89
C SER A 81 -3.02 13.44 -6.81
N ILE A 82 -2.01 13.18 -7.65
CA ILE A 82 -1.48 14.19 -8.59
C ILE A 82 -2.51 14.50 -9.68
N GLN A 83 -3.18 13.48 -10.21
CA GLN A 83 -4.25 13.67 -11.19
C GLN A 83 -5.37 14.55 -10.61
N ALA A 84 -5.86 14.23 -9.42
CA ALA A 84 -6.91 15.00 -8.75
C ALA A 84 -6.50 16.46 -8.51
N GLN A 85 -5.24 16.71 -8.12
CA GLN A 85 -4.72 18.07 -7.96
C GLN A 85 -4.63 18.84 -9.28
N CYS A 86 -4.25 18.17 -10.37
CA CYS A 86 -4.24 18.77 -11.70
C CYS A 86 -5.66 19.12 -12.17
N GLU A 87 -6.60 18.20 -11.99
CA GLU A 87 -8.02 18.40 -12.35
C GLU A 87 -8.64 19.54 -11.53
N ALA A 88 -8.35 19.60 -10.23
CA ALA A 88 -8.81 20.68 -9.34
C ALA A 88 -8.31 22.08 -9.77
N ARG A 89 -7.23 22.15 -10.54
CA ARG A 89 -6.67 23.40 -11.09
C ARG A 89 -7.12 23.70 -12.52
N GLY A 90 -8.02 22.89 -13.08
CA GLY A 90 -8.43 23.00 -14.48
C GLY A 90 -7.33 22.62 -15.48
N GLY A 91 -6.39 21.77 -15.05
CA GLY A 91 -5.28 21.31 -15.89
C GLY A 91 -5.75 20.43 -17.06
N TRP A 92 -4.89 20.32 -18.07
CA TRP A 92 -5.11 19.46 -19.23
C TRP A 92 -4.23 18.20 -19.14
N ASN A 93 -4.72 17.08 -19.66
CA ASN A 93 -4.00 15.80 -19.71
C ASN A 93 -3.49 15.30 -18.34
N CYS A 94 -4.29 15.50 -17.29
CA CYS A 94 -3.89 15.25 -15.90
C CYS A 94 -3.48 13.81 -15.61
N LYS A 95 -4.13 12.82 -16.24
CA LYS A 95 -3.77 11.40 -16.12
C LYS A 95 -2.34 11.15 -16.60
N GLN A 96 -2.00 11.60 -17.82
CA GLN A 96 -0.66 11.39 -18.38
C GLN A 96 0.40 12.14 -17.57
N THR A 97 0.11 13.37 -17.15
CA THR A 97 1.01 14.17 -16.31
C THR A 97 1.30 13.48 -14.98
N ALA A 98 0.27 12.92 -14.33
CA ALA A 98 0.43 12.20 -13.07
C ALA A 98 1.23 10.90 -13.25
N LEU A 99 0.94 10.15 -14.32
CA LEU A 99 1.70 8.94 -14.65
C LEU A 99 3.15 9.25 -14.97
N ALA A 100 3.45 10.31 -15.71
CA ALA A 100 4.82 10.72 -16.01
C ALA A 100 5.59 11.18 -14.76
N ALA A 101 4.90 11.77 -13.77
CA ALA A 101 5.51 12.21 -12.52
C ALA A 101 5.88 11.04 -11.59
N VAL A 102 5.05 9.99 -11.54
CA VAL A 102 5.25 8.86 -10.61
C VAL A 102 5.97 7.69 -11.27
N CYS A 103 5.67 7.45 -12.54
CA CYS A 103 6.24 6.41 -13.39
C CYS A 103 6.84 7.05 -14.65
N PRO A 104 7.86 7.91 -14.52
CA PRO A 104 8.66 8.28 -15.68
C PRO A 104 9.24 6.96 -16.19
N GLY A 105 8.92 6.55 -17.42
CA GLY A 105 9.43 5.29 -17.96
C GLY A 105 10.95 5.17 -17.77
N PRO A 106 11.55 3.97 -17.95
CA PRO A 106 13.00 3.83 -17.87
C PRO A 106 13.63 4.89 -18.76
N SER A 107 14.37 5.80 -18.13
CA SER A 107 14.99 6.96 -18.76
C SER A 107 15.65 6.51 -20.06
N ALA A 108 15.34 7.18 -21.17
CA ALA A 108 16.21 7.14 -22.33
C ALA A 108 17.56 7.78 -21.96
#